data_AF-A0A7W1SAT3-F1
#
_entry.id   AF-A0A7W1SAT3-F1
#
_cell.length_a   1.000
_cell.length_b   1.000
_cell.length_c   1.000
_cell.angle_alpha   90.00
_cell.angle_beta   90.00
_cell.angle_gamma   90.00
#
_symmetry.space_group_name_H-M   'P 1'
#
loop_
_entity.id
_entity.type
_entity.pdbx_description
1 polymer ?
#
loop_
_entity_poly.entity_id
_entity_poly.type
_entity_poly.pdbx_seq_one_letter_code
_entity_poly.pdbx_strand_id
1 'polypeptide(L)' 'EIVVPIISQSDRAVGVITAESDKLSAFSEEDRDVLERVASLMGHAFK' A
#
# COMPACT_ATOMS: atom_id res chain seq x y z
N GLU A 1 9.86 7.53 -0.57
CA GLU A 1 9.44 6.16 -0.23
C GLU A 1 7.98 6.19 0.21
N ILE A 2 7.20 5.19 -0.21
CA ILE A 2 5.87 4.90 0.32
C ILE A 2 5.85 3.44 0.77
N VAL A 3 5.30 3.20 1.97
CA VAL A 3 5.06 1.87 2.51
C VAL A 3 3.60 1.78 2.92
N VAL A 4 2.88 0.82 2.34
CA VAL A 4 1.45 0.59 2.60
C VAL A 4 1.24 -0.87 2.97
N PRO A 5 0.73 -1.19 4.18
CA PRO A 5 0.43 -2.55 4.56
C PRO A 5 -0.81 -3.05 3.83
N ILE A 6 -0.82 -4.34 3.47
CA ILE A 6 -2.01 -5.04 3.00
C ILE A 6 -2.62 -5.71 4.23
N ILE A 7 -3.84 -5.29 4.57
CA ILE A 7 -4.60 -5.82 5.71
C ILE A 7 -5.74 -6.69 5.18
N SER A 8 -5.84 -7.93 5.66
CA SER A 8 -6.94 -8.84 5.33
C SER A 8 -8.25 -8.41 5.98
N GLN A 9 -9.36 -9.04 5.58
CA GLN A 9 -10.66 -8.81 6.23
C GLN A 9 -10.69 -9.23 7.70
N SER A 10 -9.77 -10.10 8.11
CA SER A 10 -9.55 -10.53 9.50
C SER A 10 -8.63 -9.58 10.30
N ASP A 11 -8.40 -8.36 9.79
CA ASP A 11 -7.52 -7.34 10.40
C ASP A 11 -6.07 -7.82 10.61
N ARG A 12 -5.61 -8.72 9.73
CA ARG A 12 -4.24 -9.24 9.78
C ARG A 12 -3.40 -8.61 8.68
N ALA A 13 -2.21 -8.14 9.02
CA ALA A 13 -1.20 -7.82 8.01
C ALA A 13 -0.80 -9.09 7.26
N VAL A 14 -1.00 -9.10 5.94
CA VAL A 14 -0.72 -10.24 5.06
C VAL A 14 0.34 -9.94 4.01
N GLY A 15 0.76 -8.68 3.91
CA GLY A 15 1.81 -8.24 3.01
C GLY A 15 2.04 -6.73 3.10
N VAL A 16 2.92 -6.23 2.24
CA VAL A 16 3.25 -4.81 2.13
C VAL A 16 3.48 -4.44 0.67
N ILE A 17 3.05 -3.25 0.28
CA ILE A 17 3.42 -2.61 -0.98
C ILE A 17 4.48 -1.56 -0.66
N THR A 18 5.62 -1.63 -1.34
CA THR A 18 6.70 -0.65 -1.23
C THR A 18 6.90 0.05 -2.58
N ALA A 19 6.98 1.38 -2.55
CA ALA A 19 7.37 2.20 -3.69
C ALA A 19 8.60 3.02 -3.31
N GLU A 20 9.69 2.77 -4.02
CA GLU A 20 11.00 3.35 -3.75
C GLU A 20 11.47 4.23 -4.92
N SER A 21 12.24 5.26 -4.61
CA SER A 21 12.85 6.14 -5.59
C SER A 21 14.03 6.88 -4.97
N ASP A 22 15.13 7.01 -5.70
CA ASP A 22 16.29 7.81 -5.29
C ASP A 22 16.06 9.32 -5.43
N LYS A 23 14.91 9.74 -5.96
CA LYS A 23 14.55 11.16 -6.14
C LYS A 23 13.86 11.71 -4.89
N LEU A 24 14.34 12.87 -4.42
CA LEU A 24 13.68 13.61 -3.34
C LEU A 24 12.26 14.02 -3.76
N SER A 25 11.29 13.80 -2.87
CA SER A 25 9.88 14.11 -3.10
C SER A 25 9.33 13.48 -4.39
N ALA A 26 9.74 12.26 -4.69
CA ALA A 26 9.31 11.52 -5.88
C ALA A 26 7.80 11.23 -5.90
N PHE A 27 7.16 11.19 -4.74
CA PHE A 27 5.76 10.83 -4.59
C PHE A 27 4.98 11.95 -3.91
N SER A 28 3.73 12.08 -4.34
CA SER A 28 2.71 12.95 -3.78
C SER A 28 1.75 12.15 -2.88
N GLU A 29 0.84 12.85 -2.21
CA GLU A 29 -0.25 12.20 -1.47
C GLU A 29 -1.19 11.42 -2.39
N GLU A 30 -1.40 11.86 -3.64
CA GLU A 30 -2.24 11.14 -4.60
C GLU A 30 -1.64 9.76 -4.95
N ASP A 31 -0.31 9.65 -5.04
CA ASP A 31 0.37 8.37 -5.24
C ASP A 31 0.13 7.43 -4.05
N ARG A 32 0.17 7.95 -2.82
CA ARG A 32 -0.14 7.19 -1.61
C ARG A 32 -1.61 6.73 -1.60
N ASP A 33 -2.56 7.62 -1.89
CA ASP A 33 -3.98 7.31 -1.91
C ASP A 33 -4.31 6.17 -2.88
N VAL A 34 -3.66 6.17 -4.07
CA VAL A 34 -3.82 5.09 -5.04
C VAL A 34 -3.29 3.78 -4.47
N LEU A 35 -2.09 3.78 -3.88
CA LEU A 35 -1.48 2.57 -3.31
C LEU A 35 -2.30 2.02 -2.12
N GLU A 36 -2.88 2.88 -1.30
CA GLU A 36 -3.77 2.50 -0.20
C GLU A 36 -5.07 1.85 -0.71
N ARG A 37 -5.66 2.38 -1.79
CA ARG A 37 -6.83 1.75 -2.44
C ARG A 37 -6.48 0.38 -3.02
N VAL A 38 -5.32 0.26 -3.66
CA VAL A 38 -4.84 -1.02 -4.20
C VAL A 38 -4.62 -2.03 -3.06
N ALA A 39 -3.94 -1.64 -1.98
CA ALA A 39 -3.71 -2.50 -0.82
C ALA A 39 -5.03 -2.97 -0.19
N SER A 40 -6.02 -2.09 -0.07
CA SER A 40 -7.36 -2.43 0.39
C SER A 40 -8.01 -3.50 -0.50
N LEU A 41 -7.98 -3.33 -1.83
CA LEU A 41 -8.52 -4.33 -2.77
C LEU A 41 -7.78 -5.67 -2.66
N MET A 42 -6.45 -5.66 -2.54
CA MET A 42 -5.67 -6.89 -2.36
C MET A 42 -6.01 -7.60 -1.05
N GLY A 43 -6.27 -6.86 0.03
CA GLY A 43 -6.69 -7.39 1.32
C GLY A 43 -7.93 -8.28 1.24
N HIS A 44 -8.87 -7.97 0.33
CA HIS A 44 -10.07 -8.79 0.09
C HIS A 44 -9.78 -10.16 -0.52
N ALA A 45 -8.64 -10.33 -1.20
CA ALA A 45 -8.23 -11.62 -1.77
C ALA A 45 -7.71 -12.60 -0.71
N PHE A 46 -7.34 -12.10 0.48
CA PHE A 46 -6.86 -12.91 1.60
C PHE A 46 -8.00 -13.16 2.59
N LYS A 47 -8.31 -14.45 2.81
CA LYS A 47 -9.30 -14.90 3.81
C LYS A 47 -8.77 -14.74 5.23
#